data_AF-A0A6A3MYU3-F1
#
_entry.id   AF-A0A6A3MYU3-F1
#
_cell.length_a   1.000
_cell.length_b   1.000
_cell.length_c   1.000
_cell.angle_alpha   90.00
_cell.angle_beta   90.00
_cell.angle_gamma   90.00
#
_symmetry.space_group_name_H-M   'P 1'
#
loop_
_entity.id
_entity.type
_entity.pdbx_description
1 polymer ?
#
loop_
_entity_poly.entity_id
_entity_poly.type
_entity_poly.pdbx_seq_one_letter_code
_entity_poly.pdbx_strand_id
1 'polypeptide(L)'
;MPKGAKPQKLAAIVLPDKNVPSLSRVLEWANNTIDRNHLSEILANYPTIMDDDFMNSRVARSKRDHVYADNYDYNFVIPKNLVLKLDAVVKAEKKKRSMSNYFNQTADDNHPERTTEEIIAYFPGGTPQFTSAAVYRMNEFYNVVRKLDAWKEDVDWLMSTKWDEMTVNPELFDVETDSDELTDDTTGTKHAALANEVLKQLEGASLSSIFRLESGEGTVKLDKMVGMLARKEMLSDTIIDFAIRCICDALGDCYALDTYAATFRCPDPPQTRISSMHYVVSPVHLSNIHWGVIIVSITYQTEPPAITPYFYEPLRDSRYRATMEDTYEETVAPFLLCWHEKTMAGVEYPVVENGVWLDAPRQPDGTSCGVMVIAQVYCMLKDNFRFTNTTVSDDDVAIMRLRIMWMMLMQPEVSTVANQVAKTVDATDLELMATVTL
;
A
#
# COMPACT_ATOMS: atom_id res chain seq x y z
N MET A 1 13.98 -2.04 62.22
CA MET A 1 12.98 -1.27 61.42
C MET A 1 13.29 -1.50 59.95
N PRO A 2 12.38 -2.05 59.14
CA PRO A 2 12.62 -2.22 57.72
C PRO A 2 12.50 -0.87 56.98
N LYS A 3 13.38 -0.69 55.99
CA LYS A 3 13.45 0.47 55.09
C LYS A 3 12.12 0.70 54.39
N GLY A 4 11.66 1.96 54.43
CA GLY A 4 10.40 2.41 53.82
C GLY A 4 10.29 2.01 52.36
N ALA A 5 9.20 1.32 52.04
CA ALA A 5 8.75 1.12 50.66
C ALA A 5 8.52 2.50 50.03
N LYS A 6 9.15 2.77 48.89
CA LYS A 6 8.76 3.91 48.05
C LYS A 6 7.28 3.74 47.69
N PRO A 7 6.45 4.78 47.80
CA PRO A 7 5.05 4.67 47.41
C PRO A 7 4.99 4.41 45.90
N GLN A 8 4.58 3.20 45.52
CA GLN A 8 4.12 2.93 44.16
C GLN A 8 2.85 3.74 43.98
N LYS A 9 2.95 4.88 43.29
CA LYS A 9 1.79 5.61 42.80
C LYS A 9 1.15 4.70 41.74
N LEU A 10 0.20 3.87 42.16
CA LEU A 10 -0.73 3.19 41.28
C LEU A 10 -1.58 4.30 40.67
N ALA A 11 -1.34 4.65 39.41
CA ALA A 11 -2.25 5.52 38.67
C ALA A 11 -3.62 4.84 38.73
N ALA A 12 -4.60 5.51 39.32
CA ALA A 12 -5.97 5.00 39.34
C ALA A 12 -6.48 5.12 37.91
N ILE A 13 -6.46 4.02 37.17
CA ILE A 13 -7.03 3.97 35.83
C ILE A 13 -8.54 4.01 35.98
N VAL A 14 -9.14 5.10 35.53
CA VAL A 14 -10.59 5.20 35.37
C VAL A 14 -10.91 4.55 34.03
N LEU A 15 -11.65 3.45 34.08
CA LEU A 15 -12.14 2.79 32.87
C LEU A 15 -13.34 3.57 32.31
N PRO A 16 -13.46 3.69 30.99
CA PRO A 16 -14.60 4.36 30.37
C PRO A 16 -15.93 3.67 30.71
N ASP A 17 -17.03 4.42 30.57
CA ASP A 17 -18.40 3.92 30.79
C ASP A 17 -18.70 2.72 29.86
N LYS A 18 -19.61 1.84 30.29
CA LYS A 18 -19.94 0.59 29.59
C LYS A 18 -20.61 0.81 28.23
N ASN A 19 -21.02 2.03 27.92
CA ASN A 19 -21.69 2.38 26.67
C ASN A 19 -20.72 2.67 25.52
N VAL A 20 -19.40 2.53 25.71
CA VAL A 20 -18.44 2.71 24.61
C VAL A 20 -18.46 1.49 23.69
N PRO A 21 -18.71 1.67 22.38
CA PRO A 21 -18.67 0.58 21.41
C PRO A 21 -17.31 -0.13 21.40
N SER A 22 -17.31 -1.42 21.09
CA SER A 22 -16.05 -2.17 21.04
C SER A 22 -15.12 -1.65 19.95
N LEU A 23 -13.81 -1.69 20.23
CA LEU A 23 -12.82 -1.20 19.27
C LEU A 23 -12.89 -1.94 17.93
N SER A 24 -13.17 -3.25 17.94
CA SER A 24 -13.35 -4.03 16.71
C SER A 24 -14.47 -3.47 15.83
N ARG A 25 -15.59 -3.11 16.44
CA ARG A 25 -16.77 -2.57 15.75
C ARG A 25 -16.50 -1.17 15.20
N VAL A 26 -15.83 -0.32 15.99
CA VAL A 26 -15.38 1.01 15.53
C VAL A 26 -14.43 0.89 14.34
N LEU A 27 -13.48 -0.05 14.36
CA LEU A 27 -12.55 -0.26 13.24
C LEU A 27 -13.26 -0.78 11.98
N GLU A 28 -14.22 -1.69 12.13
CA GLU A 28 -15.03 -2.16 11.01
C GLU A 28 -15.83 -1.01 10.39
N TRP A 29 -16.50 -0.20 11.20
CA TRP A 29 -17.20 1.00 10.73
C TRP A 29 -16.26 2.00 10.07
N ALA A 30 -15.14 2.34 10.72
CA ALA A 30 -14.18 3.34 10.25
C ALA A 30 -13.57 3.01 8.89
N ASN A 31 -13.35 1.72 8.62
CA ASN A 31 -12.83 1.28 7.32
C ASN A 31 -13.87 1.35 6.21
N ASN A 32 -15.17 1.30 6.54
CA ASN A 32 -16.26 1.15 5.56
C ASN A 32 -17.14 2.40 5.42
N THR A 33 -17.06 3.36 6.33
CA THR A 33 -17.78 4.63 6.19
C THR A 33 -17.14 5.54 5.14
N ILE A 34 -17.98 6.28 4.42
CA ILE A 34 -17.59 7.36 3.51
C ILE A 34 -17.62 8.73 4.22
N ASP A 35 -18.27 8.84 5.38
CA ASP A 35 -18.33 10.10 6.15
C ASP A 35 -17.02 10.32 6.92
N ARG A 36 -16.09 11.02 6.27
CA ARG A 36 -14.76 11.32 6.81
C ARG A 36 -14.78 12.33 7.95
N ASN A 37 -15.76 13.23 7.96
CA ASN A 37 -15.89 14.25 9.01
C ASN A 37 -16.37 13.60 10.30
N HIS A 38 -17.42 12.80 10.22
CA HIS A 38 -17.91 12.05 11.37
C HIS A 38 -16.87 11.03 11.86
N LEU A 39 -16.17 10.34 10.94
CA LEU A 39 -15.03 9.49 11.30
C LEU A 39 -13.96 10.24 12.11
N SER A 40 -13.60 11.45 11.68
CA SER A 40 -12.63 12.28 12.40
C SER A 40 -13.07 12.59 13.82
N GLU A 41 -14.35 12.91 14.01
CA GLU A 41 -14.92 13.23 15.32
C GLU A 41 -14.93 12.02 16.24
N ILE A 42 -15.41 10.87 15.74
CA ILE A 42 -15.45 9.61 16.51
C ILE A 42 -14.06 9.17 16.95
N LEU A 43 -13.08 9.18 16.04
CA LEU A 43 -11.72 8.76 16.39
C LEU A 43 -11.04 9.72 17.37
N ALA A 44 -11.30 11.03 17.28
CA ALA A 44 -10.75 12.02 18.20
C ALA A 44 -11.33 11.89 19.61
N ASN A 45 -12.60 11.49 19.72
CA ASN A 45 -13.31 11.33 20.99
C ASN A 45 -13.26 9.89 21.55
N TYR A 46 -12.70 8.93 20.81
CA TYR A 46 -12.61 7.55 21.28
C TYR A 46 -11.71 7.45 22.53
N PRO A 47 -12.13 6.76 23.60
CA PRO A 47 -11.44 6.81 24.88
C PRO A 47 -9.96 6.40 24.77
N THR A 48 -9.09 7.32 25.14
CA THR A 48 -7.66 7.08 25.30
C THR A 48 -7.31 7.15 26.78
N ILE A 49 -6.74 6.09 27.34
CA ILE A 49 -6.33 6.04 28.75
C ILE A 49 -4.82 5.86 28.88
N MET A 50 -4.29 6.06 30.08
CA MET A 50 -2.84 5.92 30.37
C MET A 50 -1.98 6.93 29.60
N ASP A 51 -2.51 8.14 29.43
CA ASP A 51 -1.85 9.31 28.84
C ASP A 51 -0.87 10.01 29.79
N ASP A 52 -0.76 9.56 31.05
CA ASP A 52 0.22 10.04 32.01
C ASP A 52 1.66 9.89 31.50
N ASP A 53 2.43 10.99 31.52
CA ASP A 53 3.85 11.04 31.11
C ASP A 53 4.72 9.96 31.78
N PHE A 54 4.36 9.53 32.99
CA PHE A 54 5.10 8.50 33.71
C PHE A 54 5.13 7.16 32.95
N MET A 55 4.05 6.81 32.25
CA MET A 55 3.94 5.56 31.51
C MET A 55 4.94 5.50 30.35
N ASN A 56 5.30 6.66 29.79
CA ASN A 56 6.28 6.77 28.71
C ASN A 56 7.69 6.32 29.11
N SER A 57 8.02 6.31 30.40
CA SER A 57 9.30 5.78 30.90
C SER A 57 9.32 4.27 31.13
N ARG A 58 8.15 3.61 31.19
CA ARG A 58 8.07 2.19 31.54
C ARG A 58 8.47 1.29 30.36
N VAL A 59 9.03 0.13 30.71
CA VAL A 59 9.43 -0.94 29.79
C VAL A 59 8.30 -1.97 29.71
N ALA A 60 7.80 -2.24 28.50
CA ALA A 60 6.80 -3.26 28.25
C ALA A 60 7.35 -4.67 28.48
N ARG A 61 6.48 -5.61 28.84
CA ARG A 61 6.78 -7.04 29.00
C ARG A 61 5.71 -7.89 28.35
N SER A 62 6.06 -9.12 28.00
CA SER A 62 5.16 -10.15 27.46
C SER A 62 5.25 -11.44 28.26
N LYS A 63 4.17 -12.22 28.27
CA LYS A 63 4.13 -13.61 28.74
C LYS A 63 3.10 -14.41 27.92
N ARG A 64 3.23 -15.74 27.91
CA ARG A 64 2.18 -16.66 27.45
C ARG A 64 1.37 -17.12 28.64
N ASP A 65 0.04 -17.11 28.53
CA ASP A 65 -0.85 -17.49 29.62
C ASP A 65 -2.20 -17.97 29.06
N HIS A 66 -2.93 -18.75 29.84
CA HIS A 66 -4.28 -19.20 29.47
C HIS A 66 -5.31 -18.17 29.95
N VAL A 67 -6.11 -17.64 29.02
CA VAL A 67 -7.10 -16.58 29.31
C VAL A 67 -8.49 -16.93 28.79
N TYR A 68 -9.53 -16.39 29.42
CA TYR A 68 -10.89 -16.39 28.86
C TYR A 68 -10.99 -15.39 27.70
N ALA A 69 -11.90 -15.64 26.76
CA ALA A 69 -12.05 -14.85 25.53
C ALA A 69 -12.22 -13.34 25.74
N ASP A 70 -12.91 -12.94 26.82
CA ASP A 70 -13.21 -11.52 27.10
C ASP A 70 -12.15 -10.83 27.97
N ASN A 71 -11.14 -11.56 28.45
CA ASN A 71 -10.11 -10.99 29.30
C ASN A 71 -9.15 -10.12 28.48
N TYR A 72 -8.79 -8.96 29.04
CA TYR A 72 -7.74 -8.08 28.50
C TYR A 72 -8.06 -7.51 27.10
N ASP A 73 -9.34 -7.56 26.70
CA ASP A 73 -9.88 -6.85 25.56
C ASP A 73 -10.77 -5.72 26.06
N TYR A 74 -10.46 -4.49 25.68
CA TYR A 74 -11.10 -3.31 26.24
C TYR A 74 -11.60 -2.37 25.14
N ASN A 75 -12.65 -1.62 25.46
CA ASN A 75 -13.26 -0.63 24.57
C ASN A 75 -12.57 0.75 24.69
N PHE A 76 -11.24 0.77 24.75
CA PHE A 76 -10.43 1.98 24.77
C PHE A 76 -9.08 1.72 24.08
N VAL A 77 -8.37 2.79 23.75
CA VAL A 77 -6.96 2.72 23.33
C VAL A 77 -6.03 3.31 24.38
N ILE A 78 -4.74 3.02 24.27
CA ILE A 78 -3.67 3.69 25.04
C ILE A 78 -2.81 4.50 24.07
N PRO A 79 -2.06 5.52 24.51
CA PRO A 79 -1.21 6.33 23.64
C PRO A 79 -0.37 5.51 22.66
N LYS A 80 -0.28 5.98 21.41
CA LYS A 80 0.39 5.30 20.29
C LYS A 80 1.79 4.80 20.63
N ASN A 81 2.58 5.61 21.33
CA ASN A 81 3.94 5.23 21.74
C ASN A 81 3.96 4.06 22.74
N LEU A 82 2.95 3.91 23.59
CA LEU A 82 2.79 2.75 24.46
C LEU A 82 2.35 1.50 23.67
N VAL A 83 1.43 1.66 22.71
CA VAL A 83 1.04 0.58 21.79
C VAL A 83 2.25 0.03 21.04
N LEU A 84 3.12 0.91 20.51
CA LEU A 84 4.35 0.51 19.82
C LEU A 84 5.28 -0.33 20.70
N LYS A 85 5.40 0.01 21.99
CA LYS A 85 6.19 -0.78 22.95
C LYS A 85 5.57 -2.15 23.21
N LEU A 86 4.24 -2.22 23.34
CA LEU A 86 3.53 -3.50 23.53
C LEU A 86 3.62 -4.37 22.28
N ASP A 87 3.43 -3.80 21.09
CA ASP A 87 3.56 -4.51 19.81
C ASP A 87 4.97 -5.09 19.63
N ALA A 88 6.00 -4.34 20.01
CA ALA A 88 7.37 -4.83 19.95
C ALA A 88 7.60 -6.09 20.82
N VAL A 89 7.10 -6.11 22.05
CA VAL A 89 7.24 -7.29 22.93
C VAL A 89 6.34 -8.44 22.50
N VAL A 90 5.15 -8.18 21.96
CA VAL A 90 4.29 -9.21 21.36
C VAL A 90 4.98 -9.87 20.17
N LYS A 91 5.53 -9.07 19.24
CA LYS A 91 6.28 -9.57 18.08
C LYS A 91 7.52 -10.36 18.51
N ALA A 92 8.24 -9.91 19.53
CA ALA A 92 9.37 -10.64 20.09
C ALA A 92 8.94 -11.99 20.70
N GLU A 93 7.83 -12.03 21.42
CA GLU A 93 7.28 -13.26 22.01
C GLU A 93 6.79 -14.26 20.94
N LYS A 94 6.17 -13.76 19.85
CA LYS A 94 5.77 -14.59 18.71
C LYS A 94 6.96 -15.22 17.99
N LYS A 95 8.10 -14.52 17.93
CA LYS A 95 9.34 -15.02 17.31
C LYS A 95 10.06 -16.08 18.14
N LYS A 96 9.76 -16.20 19.44
CA LYS A 96 10.30 -17.30 20.25
C LYS A 96 9.74 -18.61 19.70
N ARG A 97 10.61 -19.51 19.25
CA ARG A 97 10.24 -20.84 18.77
C ARG A 97 9.27 -21.48 19.77
N SER A 98 8.10 -21.91 19.31
CA SER A 98 7.33 -22.90 20.06
C SER A 98 8.26 -24.11 20.23
N MET A 99 8.42 -24.59 21.46
CA MET A 99 9.16 -25.83 21.68
C MET A 99 8.45 -26.95 20.91
N SER A 100 9.23 -27.74 20.18
CA SER A 100 8.72 -28.84 19.36
C SER A 100 7.81 -29.77 20.18
N ASN A 101 6.61 -30.04 19.65
CA ASN A 101 5.66 -30.99 20.24
C ASN A 101 6.23 -32.43 20.35
N TYR A 102 7.39 -32.72 19.75
CA TYR A 102 8.06 -34.01 19.86
C TYR A 102 8.59 -34.33 21.27
N PHE A 103 8.78 -33.32 22.14
CA PHE A 103 9.37 -33.53 23.48
C PHE A 103 8.38 -33.35 24.64
N ASN A 104 7.13 -32.95 24.37
CA ASN A 104 6.13 -32.72 25.42
C ASN A 104 5.04 -33.81 25.40
N GLN A 105 5.36 -34.99 25.96
CA GLN A 105 4.34 -35.95 26.40
C GLN A 105 3.84 -35.69 27.84
N THR A 106 4.16 -34.53 28.39
CA THR A 106 3.61 -34.07 29.68
C THR A 106 3.18 -32.62 29.55
N ALA A 107 2.18 -32.35 28.71
CA ALA A 107 1.41 -31.13 28.86
C ALA A 107 0.42 -31.35 30.00
N ASP A 108 0.51 -30.48 30.99
CA ASP A 108 -0.29 -30.44 32.21
C ASP A 108 -1.77 -30.17 31.82
N ASP A 109 -2.61 -31.21 31.85
CA ASP A 109 -4.06 -31.15 31.54
C ASP A 109 -4.90 -30.37 32.60
N ASN A 110 -4.30 -29.43 33.33
CA ASN A 110 -4.93 -28.64 34.39
C ASN A 110 -5.25 -27.20 33.97
N HIS A 111 -5.75 -27.00 32.75
CA HIS A 111 -6.23 -25.68 32.30
C HIS A 111 -7.75 -25.60 32.41
N PRO A 112 -8.32 -24.48 32.90
CA PRO A 112 -9.77 -24.34 32.99
C PRO A 112 -10.41 -24.50 31.61
N GLU A 113 -11.50 -25.27 31.52
CA GLU A 113 -12.30 -25.37 30.31
C GLU A 113 -12.65 -23.96 29.80
N ARG A 114 -12.54 -23.74 28.48
CA ARG A 114 -12.80 -22.47 27.77
C ARG A 114 -11.73 -21.38 27.90
N THR A 115 -10.51 -21.74 28.32
CA THR A 115 -9.36 -20.83 28.22
C THR A 115 -8.52 -21.14 26.97
N THR A 116 -7.92 -20.11 26.37
CA THR A 116 -7.02 -20.24 25.23
C THR A 116 -5.63 -19.71 25.59
N GLU A 117 -4.59 -20.37 25.10
CA GLU A 117 -3.21 -19.88 25.25
C GLU A 117 -3.01 -18.61 24.42
N GLU A 118 -2.72 -17.50 25.08
CA GLU A 118 -2.55 -16.18 24.47
C GLU A 118 -1.23 -15.52 24.88
N ILE A 119 -0.75 -14.60 24.03
CA ILE A 119 0.34 -13.70 24.39
C ILE A 119 -0.26 -12.48 25.07
N ILE A 120 0.11 -12.25 26.33
CA ILE A 120 -0.29 -11.10 27.12
C ILE A 120 0.86 -10.10 27.20
N ALA A 121 0.59 -8.86 26.82
CA ALA A 121 1.50 -7.73 26.93
C ALA A 121 1.07 -6.75 28.03
N TYR A 122 2.02 -6.22 28.80
CA TYR A 122 1.73 -5.36 29.94
C TYR A 122 2.91 -4.47 30.32
N PHE A 123 2.62 -3.40 31.09
CA PHE A 123 3.64 -2.61 31.77
C PHE A 123 3.74 -3.03 33.25
N PRO A 124 4.94 -3.27 33.80
CA PRO A 124 5.09 -3.67 35.21
C PRO A 124 4.50 -2.63 36.16
N GLY A 125 3.80 -3.06 37.21
CA GLY A 125 3.29 -2.19 38.27
C GLY A 125 1.80 -1.87 38.20
N GLY A 126 0.97 -2.71 37.57
CA GLY A 126 -0.49 -2.64 37.62
C GLY A 126 -1.18 -3.15 36.34
N THR A 127 -2.52 -3.23 36.39
CA THR A 127 -3.41 -3.32 35.22
C THR A 127 -3.35 -2.02 34.40
N PRO A 128 -3.74 -2.03 33.11
CA PRO A 128 -4.32 -3.13 32.34
C PRO A 128 -3.23 -4.01 31.72
N GLN A 129 -3.58 -5.26 31.46
CA GLN A 129 -2.82 -6.15 30.59
C GLN A 129 -3.61 -6.30 29.28
N PHE A 130 -2.95 -6.65 28.18
CA PHE A 130 -3.58 -6.71 26.86
C PHE A 130 -3.25 -8.02 26.18
N THR A 131 -4.24 -8.67 25.54
CA THR A 131 -3.95 -9.76 24.61
C THR A 131 -3.23 -9.24 23.37
N SER A 132 -2.54 -10.12 22.65
CA SER A 132 -1.91 -9.77 21.37
C SER A 132 -2.92 -9.20 20.36
N ALA A 133 -4.13 -9.75 20.34
CA ALA A 133 -5.23 -9.26 19.51
C ALA A 133 -5.66 -7.83 19.87
N ALA A 134 -5.77 -7.51 21.17
CA ALA A 134 -6.08 -6.16 21.62
C ALA A 134 -4.98 -5.16 21.23
N VAL A 135 -3.71 -5.54 21.34
CA VAL A 135 -2.57 -4.72 20.89
C VAL A 135 -2.64 -4.45 19.39
N TYR A 136 -2.95 -5.46 18.57
CA TYR A 136 -3.09 -5.26 17.13
C TYR A 136 -4.27 -4.38 16.74
N ARG A 137 -5.42 -4.49 17.42
CA ARG A 137 -6.55 -3.59 17.21
C ARG A 137 -6.20 -2.14 17.56
N MET A 138 -5.49 -1.90 18.67
CA MET A 138 -5.02 -0.56 19.01
C MET A 138 -4.02 -0.02 17.98
N ASN A 139 -3.15 -0.87 17.44
CA ASN A 139 -2.25 -0.47 16.35
C ASN A 139 -3.04 -0.10 15.08
N GLU A 140 -4.08 -0.88 14.77
CA GLU A 140 -4.96 -0.62 13.63
C GLU A 140 -5.76 0.66 13.79
N PHE A 141 -6.23 0.99 15.00
CA PHE A 141 -6.83 2.29 15.31
C PHE A 141 -5.92 3.45 14.92
N TYR A 142 -4.65 3.41 15.34
CA TYR A 142 -3.70 4.46 14.95
C TYR A 142 -3.29 4.42 13.48
N ASN A 143 -3.42 3.28 12.80
CA ASN A 143 -3.28 3.20 11.34
C ASN A 143 -4.42 3.91 10.64
N VAL A 144 -5.67 3.68 11.06
CA VAL A 144 -6.86 4.33 10.51
C VAL A 144 -6.81 5.83 10.74
N VAL A 145 -6.44 6.29 11.94
CA VAL A 145 -6.23 7.74 12.24
C VAL A 145 -5.23 8.34 11.25
N ARG A 146 -4.06 7.72 11.10
CA ARG A 146 -3.03 8.19 10.16
C ARG A 146 -3.54 8.21 8.71
N LYS A 147 -4.35 7.22 8.30
CA LYS A 147 -4.92 7.16 6.95
C LYS A 147 -5.97 8.22 6.73
N LEU A 148 -6.76 8.57 7.73
CA LEU A 148 -7.67 9.70 7.67
C LEU A 148 -6.92 11.03 7.53
N ASP A 149 -5.84 11.23 8.29
CA ASP A 149 -5.01 12.44 8.17
C ASP A 149 -4.39 12.54 6.77
N ALA A 150 -3.82 11.44 6.27
CA ALA A 150 -3.28 11.38 4.91
C ALA A 150 -4.36 11.64 3.83
N TRP A 151 -5.58 11.13 4.01
CA TRP A 151 -6.70 11.42 3.09
C TRP A 151 -7.01 12.92 3.07
N LYS A 152 -7.04 13.58 4.23
CA LYS A 152 -7.28 15.03 4.31
C LYS A 152 -6.17 15.82 3.61
N GLU A 153 -4.92 15.41 3.78
CA GLU A 153 -3.78 16.05 3.09
C GLU A 153 -3.84 15.85 1.56
N ASP A 154 -4.26 14.67 1.10
CA ASP A 154 -4.42 14.39 -0.33
C ASP A 154 -5.58 15.21 -0.93
N VAL A 155 -6.69 15.35 -0.21
CA VAL A 155 -7.82 16.22 -0.59
C VAL A 155 -7.41 17.69 -0.61
N ASP A 156 -6.70 18.16 0.42
CA ASP A 156 -6.19 19.53 0.48
C ASP A 156 -5.23 19.80 -0.69
N TRP A 157 -4.36 18.85 -1.04
CA TRP A 157 -3.50 18.96 -2.21
C TRP A 157 -4.29 19.10 -3.52
N LEU A 158 -5.33 18.29 -3.73
CA LEU A 158 -6.19 18.40 -4.91
C LEU A 158 -6.92 19.75 -4.97
N MET A 159 -7.37 20.27 -3.83
CA MET A 159 -8.16 21.50 -3.76
C MET A 159 -7.31 22.78 -3.81
N SER A 160 -6.10 22.75 -3.23
CA SER A 160 -5.23 23.93 -3.10
C SER A 160 -4.27 24.09 -4.28
N THR A 161 -4.03 23.03 -5.05
CA THR A 161 -3.20 23.10 -6.26
C THR A 161 -3.95 23.85 -7.36
N LYS A 162 -3.27 24.80 -8.00
CA LYS A 162 -3.83 25.63 -9.06
C LYS A 162 -3.74 24.96 -10.43
N TRP A 163 -4.54 23.92 -10.60
CA TRP A 163 -4.53 23.10 -11.82
C TRP A 163 -4.83 23.89 -13.09
N ASP A 164 -5.67 24.92 -12.98
CA ASP A 164 -6.08 25.80 -14.08
C ASP A 164 -4.98 26.76 -14.55
N GLU A 165 -3.99 27.04 -13.71
CA GLU A 165 -2.82 27.86 -14.05
C GLU A 165 -1.69 27.03 -14.70
N MET A 166 -1.75 25.70 -14.66
CA MET A 166 -0.71 24.82 -15.21
C MET A 166 -0.84 24.68 -16.74
N THR A 167 0.27 24.95 -17.45
CA THR A 167 0.31 24.88 -18.93
C THR A 167 1.05 23.65 -19.47
N VAL A 168 1.78 22.92 -18.62
CA VAL A 168 2.48 21.70 -19.06
C VAL A 168 1.50 20.55 -19.29
N ASN A 169 1.84 19.67 -20.21
CA ASN A 169 1.01 18.53 -20.60
C ASN A 169 1.88 17.29 -20.83
N PRO A 170 2.33 16.60 -19.76
CA PRO A 170 3.14 15.39 -19.90
C PRO A 170 2.36 14.28 -20.62
N GLU A 171 3.06 13.34 -21.26
CA GLU A 171 2.40 12.31 -22.09
C GLU A 171 1.71 11.22 -21.26
N LEU A 172 2.11 10.99 -20.01
CA LEU A 172 1.56 9.91 -19.20
C LEU A 172 0.02 9.98 -19.12
N PHE A 173 -0.65 8.94 -19.59
CA PHE A 173 -2.11 8.79 -19.65
C PHE A 173 -2.85 9.94 -20.35
N ASP A 174 -2.20 10.60 -21.31
CA ASP A 174 -2.81 11.66 -22.10
C ASP A 174 -4.00 11.17 -22.92
N VAL A 175 -3.91 10.02 -23.59
CA VAL A 175 -5.01 9.44 -24.37
C VAL A 175 -6.18 9.04 -23.47
N GLU A 176 -5.92 8.32 -22.37
CA GLU A 176 -6.97 7.83 -21.46
C GLU A 176 -7.69 8.96 -20.75
N THR A 177 -6.99 10.07 -20.52
CA THR A 177 -7.59 11.26 -19.94
C THR A 177 -8.13 12.22 -21.00
N ASP A 178 -8.07 11.92 -22.30
CA ASP A 178 -8.48 12.83 -23.38
C ASP A 178 -7.76 14.20 -23.25
N SER A 179 -6.42 14.11 -23.21
CA SER A 179 -5.49 15.22 -23.02
C SER A 179 -4.39 15.30 -24.09
N ASP A 180 -4.33 14.37 -25.03
CA ASP A 180 -3.30 14.24 -26.07
C ASP A 180 -3.39 15.33 -27.16
N GLU A 181 -4.60 15.82 -27.45
CA GLU A 181 -4.84 16.87 -28.45
C GLU A 181 -5.09 18.28 -27.86
N LEU A 182 -4.76 18.49 -26.58
CA LEU A 182 -5.00 19.78 -25.93
C LEU A 182 -4.10 20.90 -26.45
N THR A 183 -4.69 22.08 -26.53
CA THR A 183 -4.01 23.36 -26.77
C THR A 183 -3.71 24.06 -25.44
N ASP A 184 -2.71 24.95 -25.42
CA ASP A 184 -2.27 25.67 -24.21
C ASP A 184 -3.41 26.37 -23.45
N ASP A 185 -4.46 26.83 -24.13
CA ASP A 185 -5.62 27.51 -23.55
C ASP A 185 -6.65 26.57 -22.90
N THR A 186 -6.61 25.27 -23.22
CA THR A 186 -7.55 24.26 -22.68
C THR A 186 -6.90 23.31 -21.67
N THR A 187 -5.56 23.20 -21.68
CA THR A 187 -4.77 22.33 -20.80
C THR A 187 -5.10 22.49 -19.32
N GLY A 188 -5.00 23.70 -18.76
CA GLY A 188 -5.27 23.92 -17.34
C GLY A 188 -6.72 23.60 -16.94
N THR A 189 -7.68 23.91 -17.82
CA THR A 189 -9.10 23.57 -17.58
C THR A 189 -9.30 22.06 -17.49
N LYS A 190 -8.59 21.29 -18.32
CA LYS A 190 -8.64 19.83 -18.28
C LYS A 190 -8.02 19.27 -17.00
N HIS A 191 -6.87 19.78 -16.58
CA HIS A 191 -6.23 19.37 -15.32
C HIS A 191 -7.15 19.62 -14.12
N ALA A 192 -7.82 20.76 -14.07
CA ALA A 192 -8.80 21.06 -13.04
C ALA A 192 -10.00 20.11 -13.07
N ALA A 193 -10.48 19.73 -14.26
CA ALA A 193 -11.55 18.75 -14.39
C ALA A 193 -11.14 17.37 -13.86
N LEU A 194 -9.94 16.87 -14.22
CA LEU A 194 -9.41 15.60 -13.72
C LEU A 194 -9.25 15.61 -12.19
N ALA A 195 -8.77 16.70 -11.60
CA ALA A 195 -8.66 16.86 -10.16
C ALA A 195 -10.02 16.77 -9.46
N ASN A 196 -11.06 17.42 -10.02
CA ASN A 196 -12.43 17.34 -9.50
C ASN A 196 -13.03 15.93 -9.60
N GLU A 197 -12.74 15.19 -10.67
CA GLU A 197 -13.18 13.80 -10.82
C GLU A 197 -12.52 12.88 -9.78
N VAL A 198 -11.20 13.01 -9.60
CA VAL A 198 -10.45 12.30 -8.55
C VAL A 198 -11.01 12.62 -7.17
N LEU A 199 -11.23 13.90 -6.87
CA LEU A 199 -11.79 14.33 -5.60
C LEU A 199 -13.16 13.68 -5.33
N LYS A 200 -14.05 13.72 -6.32
CA LYS A 200 -15.38 13.11 -6.21
C LYS A 200 -15.31 11.61 -5.90
N GLN A 201 -14.38 10.89 -6.51
CA GLN A 201 -14.18 9.46 -6.20
C GLN A 201 -13.61 9.26 -4.78
N LEU A 202 -12.65 10.08 -4.36
CA LEU A 202 -12.07 10.00 -3.01
C LEU A 202 -13.09 10.30 -1.91
N GLU A 203 -14.04 11.20 -2.15
CA GLU A 203 -15.15 11.51 -1.25
C GLU A 203 -16.24 10.43 -1.26
N GLY A 204 -16.44 9.77 -2.41
CA GLY A 204 -17.43 8.71 -2.59
C GLY A 204 -17.00 7.32 -2.09
N ALA A 205 -15.71 7.12 -1.81
CA ALA A 205 -15.13 5.80 -1.50
C ALA A 205 -14.70 5.66 -0.03
N SER A 206 -14.87 4.47 0.54
CA SER A 206 -14.40 4.13 1.89
C SER A 206 -12.94 3.64 1.85
N LEU A 207 -12.26 3.55 3.00
CA LEU A 207 -10.90 2.95 3.00
C LEU A 207 -10.93 1.48 2.55
N SER A 208 -12.08 0.82 2.69
CA SER A 208 -12.31 -0.55 2.26
C SER A 208 -12.65 -0.72 0.78
N SER A 209 -12.92 0.36 0.04
CA SER A 209 -13.18 0.33 -1.39
C SER A 209 -12.06 -0.36 -2.16
N ILE A 210 -12.42 -1.26 -3.07
CA ILE A 210 -11.51 -2.02 -3.92
C ILE A 210 -11.84 -1.71 -5.38
N PHE A 211 -10.84 -1.18 -6.07
CA PHE A 211 -10.85 -0.90 -7.50
C PHE A 211 -10.20 -2.07 -8.23
N ARG A 212 -10.81 -2.52 -9.33
CA ARG A 212 -10.35 -3.69 -10.09
C ARG A 212 -10.27 -3.36 -11.58
N LEU A 213 -9.24 -3.86 -12.22
CA LEU A 213 -9.12 -3.81 -13.68
C LEU A 213 -10.27 -4.55 -14.36
N GLU A 214 -10.64 -4.13 -15.57
CA GLU A 214 -11.73 -4.77 -16.33
C GLU A 214 -11.43 -6.23 -16.66
N SER A 215 -10.17 -6.57 -16.94
CA SER A 215 -9.73 -7.97 -17.11
C SER A 215 -9.83 -8.83 -15.86
N GLY A 216 -9.87 -8.22 -14.68
CA GLY A 216 -9.83 -8.91 -13.39
C GLY A 216 -8.42 -9.28 -12.89
N GLU A 217 -7.36 -8.99 -13.64
CA GLU A 217 -5.96 -9.36 -13.35
C GLU A 217 -5.27 -8.50 -12.27
N GLY A 218 -6.00 -7.57 -11.65
CA GLY A 218 -5.45 -6.70 -10.60
C GLY A 218 -6.53 -6.01 -9.79
N THR A 219 -6.26 -5.83 -8.50
CA THR A 219 -7.09 -5.05 -7.58
C THR A 219 -6.22 -4.15 -6.70
N VAL A 220 -6.72 -2.97 -6.37
CA VAL A 220 -6.11 -2.07 -5.38
C VAL A 220 -7.18 -1.55 -4.42
N LYS A 221 -6.83 -1.50 -3.13
CA LYS A 221 -7.69 -0.97 -2.08
C LYS A 221 -7.36 0.49 -1.81
N LEU A 222 -8.38 1.33 -1.56
CA LEU A 222 -8.18 2.76 -1.33
C LEU A 222 -7.19 3.04 -0.18
N ASP A 223 -7.20 2.22 0.87
CA ASP A 223 -6.24 2.33 1.98
C ASP A 223 -4.77 2.24 1.55
N LYS A 224 -4.45 1.62 0.41
CA LYS A 224 -3.10 1.55 -0.16
C LYS A 224 -2.74 2.77 -0.98
N MET A 225 -3.73 3.51 -1.48
CA MET A 225 -3.56 4.69 -2.33
C MET A 225 -3.40 5.97 -1.52
N VAL A 226 -4.21 6.11 -0.47
CA VAL A 226 -4.21 7.28 0.40
C VAL A 226 -2.85 7.48 1.07
N GLY A 227 -2.31 8.68 0.89
CA GLY A 227 -1.00 9.12 1.37
C GLY A 227 0.19 8.56 0.60
N MET A 228 -0.03 7.92 -0.56
CA MET A 228 1.05 7.27 -1.33
C MET A 228 1.18 7.77 -2.78
N LEU A 229 0.23 8.57 -3.27
CA LEU A 229 0.15 9.02 -4.67
C LEU A 229 0.30 10.53 -4.83
N ALA A 230 -0.47 11.29 -4.05
CA ALA A 230 -0.49 12.75 -4.08
C ALA A 230 0.80 13.36 -3.51
N ARG A 231 0.92 14.68 -3.65
CA ARG A 231 1.98 15.49 -3.02
C ARG A 231 3.37 15.03 -3.50
N LYS A 232 4.30 14.80 -2.56
CA LYS A 232 5.69 14.41 -2.80
C LYS A 232 6.02 13.05 -2.22
N GLU A 233 5.02 12.17 -2.10
CA GLU A 233 5.19 10.85 -1.51
C GLU A 233 5.89 9.89 -2.48
N MET A 234 6.69 8.98 -1.92
CA MET A 234 7.31 7.91 -2.69
C MET A 234 6.26 6.82 -2.96
N LEU A 235 6.11 6.44 -4.23
CA LEU A 235 5.15 5.40 -4.60
C LEU A 235 5.55 4.05 -3.99
N SER A 236 4.55 3.30 -3.51
CA SER A 236 4.74 1.95 -2.98
C SER A 236 4.72 0.88 -4.07
N ASP A 237 5.20 -0.33 -3.73
CA ASP A 237 5.14 -1.51 -4.61
C ASP A 237 3.74 -1.70 -5.20
N THR A 238 2.70 -1.62 -4.36
CA THR A 238 1.30 -1.81 -4.76
C THR A 238 0.85 -0.79 -5.79
N ILE A 239 1.31 0.45 -5.69
CA ILE A 239 0.93 1.51 -6.63
C ILE A 239 1.61 1.32 -7.98
N ILE A 240 2.90 0.97 -7.96
CA ILE A 240 3.67 0.76 -9.19
C ILE A 240 3.17 -0.48 -9.93
N ASP A 241 2.98 -1.60 -9.22
CA ASP A 241 2.44 -2.83 -9.81
C ASP A 241 1.07 -2.58 -10.44
N PHE A 242 0.13 -1.96 -9.70
CA PHE A 242 -1.20 -1.72 -10.22
C PHE A 242 -1.21 -0.74 -11.39
N ALA A 243 -0.42 0.34 -11.36
CA ALA A 243 -0.34 1.30 -12.46
C ALA A 243 0.26 0.68 -13.73
N ILE A 244 1.31 -0.15 -13.62
CA ILE A 244 1.88 -0.86 -14.76
C ILE A 244 0.86 -1.87 -15.31
N ARG A 245 0.11 -2.57 -14.45
CA ARG A 245 -0.99 -3.43 -14.89
C ARG A 245 -2.08 -2.65 -15.62
N CYS A 246 -2.46 -1.45 -15.18
CA CYS A 246 -3.39 -0.59 -15.92
C CYS A 246 -2.90 -0.34 -17.35
N ILE A 247 -1.61 -0.03 -17.52
CA ILE A 247 -1.00 0.21 -18.84
C ILE A 247 -1.05 -1.07 -19.70
N CYS A 248 -0.58 -2.20 -19.16
CA CYS A 248 -0.57 -3.46 -19.90
C CYS A 248 -1.98 -3.95 -20.26
N ASP A 249 -2.96 -3.76 -19.36
CA ASP A 249 -4.35 -4.14 -19.57
C ASP A 249 -5.00 -3.33 -20.70
N ALA A 250 -4.74 -2.02 -20.74
CA ALA A 250 -5.26 -1.14 -21.78
C ALA A 250 -4.71 -1.46 -23.18
N LEU A 251 -3.46 -1.95 -23.27
CA LEU A 251 -2.82 -2.31 -24.54
C LEU A 251 -3.11 -3.75 -24.98
N GLY A 252 -3.19 -4.69 -24.04
CA GLY A 252 -3.59 -6.09 -24.26
C GLY A 252 -2.52 -7.00 -24.87
N ASP A 253 -1.38 -6.47 -25.31
CA ASP A 253 -0.24 -7.19 -25.90
C ASP A 253 1.06 -7.02 -25.09
N CYS A 254 0.92 -6.63 -23.82
CA CYS A 254 2.02 -6.41 -22.89
C CYS A 254 1.80 -7.23 -21.62
N TYR A 255 2.90 -7.63 -20.96
CA TYR A 255 2.83 -8.40 -19.71
C TYR A 255 3.60 -7.72 -18.57
N ALA A 256 2.92 -7.46 -17.46
CA ALA A 256 3.50 -6.93 -16.25
C ALA A 256 3.99 -8.06 -15.34
N LEU A 257 5.31 -8.13 -15.11
CA LEU A 257 5.90 -9.00 -14.11
C LEU A 257 5.71 -8.39 -12.72
N ASP A 258 5.40 -9.23 -11.74
CA ASP A 258 5.21 -8.78 -10.36
C ASP A 258 6.49 -8.12 -9.81
N THR A 259 6.36 -6.96 -9.14
CA THR A 259 7.44 -6.27 -8.40
C THR A 259 8.25 -7.19 -7.47
N TYR A 260 7.62 -8.27 -6.98
CA TYR A 260 8.21 -9.24 -6.08
C TYR A 260 8.93 -10.38 -6.79
N ALA A 261 8.88 -10.48 -8.13
CA ALA A 261 9.47 -11.58 -8.89
C ALA A 261 11.00 -11.68 -8.77
N ALA A 262 11.70 -10.57 -8.46
CA ALA A 262 13.13 -10.58 -8.19
C ALA A 262 13.45 -11.02 -6.74
N THR A 263 12.50 -10.86 -5.82
CA THR A 263 12.69 -11.17 -4.39
C THR A 263 12.20 -12.58 -4.04
N PHE A 264 11.14 -13.03 -4.71
CA PHE A 264 10.51 -14.34 -4.55
C PHE A 264 10.62 -15.09 -5.86
N ARG A 265 10.57 -16.42 -5.84
CA ARG A 265 10.65 -17.22 -7.08
C ARG A 265 9.68 -16.68 -8.13
N CYS A 266 10.21 -16.45 -9.33
CA CYS A 266 9.45 -15.96 -10.47
C CYS A 266 8.18 -16.80 -10.68
N PRO A 267 7.01 -16.18 -10.93
CA PRO A 267 5.78 -16.91 -11.17
C PRO A 267 5.89 -17.83 -12.40
N ASP A 268 5.02 -18.84 -12.46
CA ASP A 268 4.85 -19.58 -13.70
C ASP A 268 4.35 -18.63 -14.80
N PRO A 269 4.92 -18.67 -16.02
CA PRO A 269 4.47 -17.84 -17.12
C PRO A 269 3.03 -18.17 -17.52
N PRO A 270 2.31 -17.20 -18.10
CA PRO A 270 0.94 -17.40 -18.55
C PRO A 270 0.87 -18.42 -19.69
N GLN A 271 -0.32 -18.99 -19.90
CA GLN A 271 -0.56 -19.96 -20.98
C GLN A 271 -0.62 -19.31 -22.37
N THR A 272 -0.83 -18.00 -22.42
CA THR A 272 -0.80 -17.21 -23.67
C THR A 272 0.56 -17.34 -24.34
N ARG A 273 0.61 -17.39 -25.66
CA ARG A 273 1.88 -17.51 -26.39
C ARG A 273 2.74 -16.25 -26.19
N ILE A 274 4.02 -16.43 -25.87
CA ILE A 274 4.95 -15.31 -25.75
C ILE A 274 5.06 -14.47 -27.05
N SER A 275 4.83 -15.09 -28.21
CA SER A 275 4.86 -14.42 -29.51
C SER A 275 3.67 -13.50 -29.79
N SER A 276 2.64 -13.50 -28.94
CA SER A 276 1.56 -12.52 -28.99
C SER A 276 1.83 -11.29 -28.13
N MET A 277 2.98 -11.22 -27.46
CA MET A 277 3.38 -10.10 -26.62
C MET A 277 4.45 -9.28 -27.31
N HIS A 278 4.32 -7.96 -27.25
CA HIS A 278 5.34 -7.02 -27.71
C HIS A 278 6.27 -6.61 -26.58
N TYR A 279 5.76 -6.51 -25.34
CA TYR A 279 6.55 -6.07 -24.21
C TYR A 279 6.35 -6.92 -22.95
N VAL A 280 7.42 -7.10 -22.19
CA VAL A 280 7.40 -7.57 -20.80
C VAL A 280 8.02 -6.49 -19.91
N VAL A 281 7.29 -6.09 -18.87
CA VAL A 281 7.70 -5.00 -17.97
C VAL A 281 7.98 -5.55 -16.59
N SER A 282 9.14 -5.24 -16.01
CA SER A 282 9.52 -5.62 -14.67
C SER A 282 9.99 -4.39 -13.87
N PRO A 283 9.16 -3.83 -12.98
CA PRO A 283 9.61 -2.84 -12.01
C PRO A 283 10.62 -3.44 -11.03
N VAL A 284 11.61 -2.66 -10.62
CA VAL A 284 12.71 -3.11 -9.73
C VAL A 284 12.79 -2.19 -8.53
N HIS A 285 12.58 -2.76 -7.33
CA HIS A 285 12.70 -2.03 -6.07
C HIS A 285 14.17 -2.00 -5.62
N LEU A 286 14.82 -0.87 -5.85
CA LEU A 286 16.25 -0.66 -5.61
C LEU A 286 16.50 -0.16 -4.18
N SER A 287 17.24 -0.95 -3.39
CA SER A 287 17.66 -0.58 -2.02
C SER A 287 16.53 -0.22 -1.04
N ASN A 288 15.31 -0.71 -1.28
CA ASN A 288 14.09 -0.44 -0.49
C ASN A 288 13.65 1.05 -0.42
N ILE A 289 14.23 1.93 -1.24
CA ILE A 289 13.96 3.39 -1.20
C ILE A 289 13.95 4.03 -2.58
N HIS A 290 13.98 3.25 -3.65
CA HIS A 290 14.17 3.75 -5.00
C HIS A 290 13.63 2.77 -6.04
N TRP A 291 13.28 3.27 -7.22
CA TRP A 291 12.61 2.51 -8.27
C TRP A 291 13.31 2.64 -9.61
N GLY A 292 13.56 1.49 -10.25
CA GLY A 292 13.92 1.38 -11.65
C GLY A 292 12.94 0.47 -12.39
N VAL A 293 13.11 0.34 -13.70
CA VAL A 293 12.31 -0.59 -14.51
C VAL A 293 13.12 -1.21 -15.64
N ILE A 294 12.82 -2.49 -15.89
CA ILE A 294 13.30 -3.25 -17.04
C ILE A 294 12.10 -3.42 -17.98
N ILE A 295 12.25 -2.98 -19.23
CA ILE A 295 11.23 -3.15 -20.28
C ILE A 295 11.86 -3.98 -21.37
N VAL A 296 11.30 -5.15 -21.67
CA VAL A 296 11.84 -6.06 -22.68
C VAL A 296 10.94 -6.04 -23.90
N SER A 297 11.48 -5.58 -25.03
CA SER A 297 10.83 -5.71 -26.34
C SER A 297 10.99 -7.13 -26.84
N ILE A 298 9.90 -7.73 -27.32
CA ILE A 298 9.84 -9.09 -27.85
C ILE A 298 9.34 -9.03 -29.29
N THR A 299 10.19 -9.41 -30.24
CA THR A 299 9.87 -9.30 -31.65
C THR A 299 10.11 -10.62 -32.35
N TYR A 300 9.03 -11.39 -32.55
CA TYR A 300 9.08 -12.65 -33.30
C TYR A 300 8.93 -12.48 -34.81
N GLN A 301 8.52 -11.30 -35.27
CA GLN A 301 8.19 -11.04 -36.67
C GLN A 301 9.40 -10.55 -37.49
N THR A 302 10.52 -10.21 -36.83
CA THR A 302 11.77 -9.82 -37.50
C THR A 302 12.57 -11.04 -37.93
N GLU A 303 13.48 -10.85 -38.90
CA GLU A 303 14.45 -11.85 -39.30
C GLU A 303 15.87 -11.33 -39.02
N PRO A 304 16.56 -11.82 -37.97
CA PRO A 304 16.11 -12.83 -37.00
C PRO A 304 15.12 -12.27 -35.94
N PRO A 305 14.33 -13.13 -35.27
CA PRO A 305 13.59 -12.78 -34.07
C PRO A 305 14.51 -12.23 -32.99
N ALA A 306 14.06 -11.21 -32.24
CA ALA A 306 14.88 -10.51 -31.26
C ALA A 306 14.18 -10.32 -29.90
N ILE A 307 14.99 -10.30 -28.84
CA ILE A 307 14.62 -9.87 -27.49
C ILE A 307 15.58 -8.76 -27.07
N THR A 308 15.04 -7.58 -26.78
CA THR A 308 15.85 -6.38 -26.49
C THR A 308 15.47 -5.83 -25.12
N PRO A 309 16.36 -5.93 -24.11
CA PRO A 309 16.10 -5.36 -22.78
C PRO A 309 16.47 -3.88 -22.73
N TYR A 310 15.56 -3.08 -22.18
CA TYR A 310 15.75 -1.67 -21.90
C TYR A 310 15.74 -1.43 -20.39
N PHE A 311 16.69 -0.63 -19.92
CA PHE A 311 16.87 -0.32 -18.51
C PHE A 311 16.63 1.16 -18.26
N TYR A 312 15.79 1.50 -17.29
CA TYR A 312 15.56 2.88 -16.89
C TYR A 312 15.68 3.04 -15.38
N GLU A 313 16.49 4.02 -14.97
CA GLU A 313 16.73 4.38 -13.58
C GLU A 313 16.75 5.93 -13.46
N PRO A 314 15.73 6.55 -12.84
CA PRO A 314 15.50 8.00 -12.89
C PRO A 314 16.57 8.91 -12.27
N LEU A 315 17.42 8.43 -11.35
CA LEU A 315 18.53 9.15 -10.73
C LEU A 315 19.83 9.08 -11.54
N ARG A 316 19.96 8.09 -12.43
CA ARG A 316 21.17 7.79 -13.21
C ARG A 316 22.39 7.48 -12.33
N ASP A 317 22.15 6.82 -11.22
CA ASP A 317 23.18 6.41 -10.30
C ASP A 317 23.84 5.11 -10.77
N SER A 318 25.13 5.18 -11.07
CA SER A 318 25.91 4.02 -11.50
C SER A 318 25.87 2.85 -10.50
N ARG A 319 25.55 3.10 -9.23
CA ARG A 319 25.43 2.07 -8.20
C ARG A 319 24.27 1.12 -8.45
N TYR A 320 23.21 1.56 -9.13
CA TYR A 320 22.04 0.74 -9.42
C TYR A 320 22.15 -0.05 -10.73
N ARG A 321 23.10 0.30 -11.61
CA ARG A 321 23.23 -0.35 -12.92
C ARG A 321 23.45 -1.86 -12.81
N ALA A 322 24.40 -2.27 -11.97
CA ALA A 322 24.67 -3.68 -11.73
C ALA A 322 23.42 -4.42 -11.22
N THR A 323 22.71 -3.85 -10.24
CA THR A 323 21.49 -4.48 -9.70
C THR A 323 20.40 -4.65 -10.76
N MET A 324 20.24 -3.69 -11.68
CA MET A 324 19.27 -3.78 -12.77
C MET A 324 19.65 -4.87 -13.79
N GLU A 325 20.93 -4.93 -14.18
CA GLU A 325 21.48 -5.93 -15.09
C GLU A 325 21.40 -7.33 -14.47
N ASP A 326 21.83 -7.50 -13.22
CA ASP A 326 21.71 -8.75 -12.45
C ASP A 326 20.25 -9.20 -12.35
N THR A 327 19.32 -8.27 -12.07
CA THR A 327 17.89 -8.59 -12.00
C THR A 327 17.35 -9.11 -13.34
N TYR A 328 17.80 -8.53 -14.45
CA TYR A 328 17.43 -9.03 -15.77
C TYR A 328 17.97 -10.45 -15.99
N GLU A 329 19.27 -10.67 -15.75
CA GLU A 329 19.92 -11.97 -15.99
C GLU A 329 19.38 -13.08 -15.09
N GLU A 330 19.11 -12.80 -13.83
CA GLU A 330 18.71 -13.80 -12.83
C GLU A 330 17.20 -14.05 -12.79
N THR A 331 16.38 -13.09 -13.23
CA THR A 331 14.91 -13.15 -13.11
C THR A 331 14.20 -13.06 -14.44
N VAL A 332 14.39 -11.95 -15.18
CA VAL A 332 13.58 -11.65 -16.37
C VAL A 332 13.95 -12.57 -17.53
N ALA A 333 15.23 -12.75 -17.84
CA ALA A 333 15.66 -13.61 -18.94
C ALA A 333 15.28 -15.09 -18.72
N PRO A 334 15.46 -15.70 -17.52
CA PRO A 334 14.98 -17.05 -17.25
C PRO A 334 13.45 -17.18 -17.35
N PHE A 335 12.69 -16.15 -16.94
CA PHE A 335 11.24 -16.13 -17.10
C PHE A 335 10.82 -16.18 -18.57
N LEU A 336 11.44 -15.34 -19.41
CA LEU A 336 11.17 -15.30 -20.86
C LEU A 336 11.52 -16.62 -21.54
N LEU A 337 12.66 -17.22 -21.18
CA LEU A 337 13.07 -18.53 -21.70
C LEU A 337 12.05 -19.62 -21.30
N CYS A 338 11.65 -19.67 -20.04
CA CYS A 338 10.64 -20.61 -19.55
C CYS A 338 9.30 -20.43 -20.28
N TRP A 339 8.88 -19.18 -20.52
CA TRP A 339 7.65 -18.88 -21.25
C TRP A 339 7.74 -19.32 -22.72
N HIS A 340 8.87 -19.05 -23.38
CA HIS A 340 9.13 -19.53 -24.74
C HIS A 340 9.07 -21.06 -24.80
N GLU A 341 9.83 -21.76 -23.98
CA GLU A 341 9.90 -23.22 -24.01
C GLU A 341 8.53 -23.86 -23.80
N LYS A 342 7.70 -23.28 -22.93
CA LYS A 342 6.34 -23.76 -22.65
C LYS A 342 5.36 -23.50 -23.79
N THR A 343 5.48 -22.38 -24.51
CA THR A 343 4.42 -21.92 -25.44
C THR A 343 4.81 -21.98 -26.92
N MET A 344 6.10 -22.13 -27.22
CA MET A 344 6.69 -22.10 -28.56
C MET A 344 7.55 -23.35 -28.82
N ALA A 345 7.07 -24.53 -28.38
CA ALA A 345 7.80 -25.79 -28.53
C ALA A 345 8.26 -26.05 -29.98
N GLY A 346 9.57 -26.29 -30.15
CA GLY A 346 10.19 -26.54 -31.45
C GLY A 346 10.56 -25.30 -32.26
N VAL A 347 10.30 -24.10 -31.74
CA VAL A 347 10.81 -22.83 -32.30
C VAL A 347 12.14 -22.50 -31.62
N GLU A 348 13.07 -21.91 -32.36
CA GLU A 348 14.34 -21.42 -31.80
C GLU A 348 14.10 -20.18 -30.95
N TYR A 349 14.82 -20.06 -29.82
CA TYR A 349 14.73 -18.89 -28.97
C TYR A 349 15.25 -17.64 -29.71
N PRO A 350 14.56 -16.48 -29.63
CA PRO A 350 15.02 -15.25 -30.26
C PRO A 350 16.44 -14.85 -29.84
N VAL A 351 17.13 -14.11 -30.72
CA VAL A 351 18.45 -13.55 -30.41
C VAL A 351 18.28 -12.49 -29.32
N VAL A 352 19.00 -12.63 -28.22
CA VAL A 352 19.02 -11.61 -27.16
C VAL A 352 20.01 -10.52 -27.55
N GLU A 353 19.50 -9.31 -27.76
CA GLU A 353 20.31 -8.13 -28.08
C GLU A 353 20.98 -7.54 -26.84
N ASN A 354 21.97 -6.66 -27.07
CA ASN A 354 22.60 -5.93 -25.98
C ASN A 354 21.59 -5.02 -25.28
N GLY A 355 21.72 -4.93 -23.96
CA GLY A 355 20.90 -4.05 -23.14
C GLY A 355 21.04 -2.57 -23.49
N VAL A 356 19.91 -1.87 -23.54
CA VAL A 356 19.83 -0.44 -23.85
C VAL A 356 19.50 0.34 -22.59
N TRP A 357 20.39 1.25 -22.18
CA TRP A 357 20.16 2.15 -21.07
C TRP A 357 19.41 3.41 -21.53
N LEU A 358 18.23 3.63 -20.98
CA LEU A 358 17.45 4.84 -21.13
C LEU A 358 17.97 5.87 -20.12
N ASP A 359 18.77 6.80 -20.63
CA ASP A 359 19.52 7.76 -19.81
C ASP A 359 18.70 9.02 -19.42
N ALA A 360 17.47 9.14 -19.88
CA ALA A 360 16.60 10.27 -19.61
C ALA A 360 15.12 9.84 -19.69
N PRO A 361 14.20 10.60 -19.07
CA PRO A 361 14.46 11.83 -18.29
C PRO A 361 15.01 11.54 -16.90
N ARG A 362 15.71 12.52 -16.29
CA ARG A 362 16.13 12.43 -14.88
C ARG A 362 15.00 12.94 -13.99
N GLN A 363 14.74 12.30 -12.85
CA GLN A 363 13.78 12.83 -11.90
C GLN A 363 14.22 14.21 -11.35
N PRO A 364 13.29 15.15 -11.15
CA PRO A 364 13.62 16.49 -10.66
C PRO A 364 13.88 16.55 -9.15
N ASP A 365 13.43 15.55 -8.39
CA ASP A 365 13.42 15.54 -6.93
C ASP A 365 14.00 14.24 -6.33
N GLY A 366 13.76 13.99 -5.03
CA GLY A 366 14.21 12.78 -4.32
C GLY A 366 13.15 11.68 -4.18
N THR A 367 11.94 11.86 -4.69
CA THR A 367 10.75 11.06 -4.32
C THR A 367 9.94 10.56 -5.52
N SER A 368 10.20 11.07 -6.71
CA SER A 368 9.36 10.83 -7.89
C SER A 368 9.81 9.67 -8.77
N CYS A 369 10.80 8.87 -8.34
CA CYS A 369 11.31 7.71 -9.10
C CYS A 369 10.20 6.77 -9.59
N GLY A 370 9.22 6.45 -8.75
CA GLY A 370 8.08 5.62 -9.15
C GLY A 370 7.20 6.27 -10.22
N VAL A 371 6.97 7.57 -10.15
CA VAL A 371 6.20 8.34 -11.16
C VAL A 371 6.93 8.30 -12.50
N MET A 372 8.25 8.52 -12.46
CA MET A 372 9.12 8.47 -13.64
C MET A 372 9.11 7.08 -14.29
N VAL A 373 9.18 6.02 -13.48
CA VAL A 373 9.10 4.63 -13.96
C VAL A 373 7.78 4.38 -14.70
N ILE A 374 6.64 4.76 -14.11
CA ILE A 374 5.33 4.56 -14.74
C ILE A 374 5.23 5.36 -16.06
N ALA A 375 5.71 6.60 -16.07
CA ALA A 375 5.75 7.44 -17.26
C ALA A 375 6.61 6.82 -18.38
N GLN A 376 7.80 6.33 -18.05
CA GLN A 376 8.69 5.70 -19.02
C GLN A 376 8.08 4.42 -19.62
N VAL A 377 7.44 3.60 -18.78
CA VAL A 377 6.71 2.41 -19.22
C VAL A 377 5.60 2.79 -20.19
N TYR A 378 4.73 3.72 -19.80
CA TYR A 378 3.61 4.16 -20.65
C TYR A 378 4.08 4.64 -22.03
N CYS A 379 5.10 5.51 -22.06
CA CYS A 379 5.58 6.10 -23.30
C CYS A 379 6.22 5.04 -24.21
N MET A 380 7.07 4.18 -23.65
CA MET A 380 7.76 3.16 -24.43
C MET A 380 6.80 2.10 -24.99
N LEU A 381 5.80 1.66 -24.21
CA LEU A 381 4.82 0.67 -24.65
C LEU A 381 3.87 1.21 -25.74
N LYS A 382 3.74 2.54 -25.88
CA LYS A 382 3.01 3.20 -26.97
C LYS A 382 3.92 3.63 -28.13
N ASP A 383 5.16 3.13 -28.18
CA ASP A 383 6.20 3.50 -29.15
C ASP A 383 6.46 5.02 -29.22
N ASN A 384 6.22 5.73 -28.12
CA ASN A 384 6.49 7.16 -27.99
C ASN A 384 7.75 7.40 -27.17
N PHE A 385 8.80 7.89 -27.83
CA PHE A 385 10.11 8.15 -27.20
C PHE A 385 10.34 9.62 -26.85
N ARG A 386 9.31 10.47 -26.92
CA ARG A 386 9.42 11.91 -26.59
C ARG A 386 9.76 12.12 -25.13
N PHE A 387 9.08 11.42 -24.21
CA PHE A 387 9.38 11.48 -22.78
C PHE A 387 10.86 11.19 -22.46
N THR A 388 11.46 10.19 -23.13
CA THR A 388 12.87 9.78 -22.97
C THR A 388 13.88 10.91 -23.22
N ASN A 389 13.49 12.01 -23.86
CA ASN A 389 14.38 13.14 -24.18
C ASN A 389 13.97 14.46 -23.50
N THR A 390 12.98 14.43 -22.61
CA THR A 390 12.38 15.65 -22.05
C THR A 390 13.04 16.03 -20.71
N THR A 391 12.96 17.31 -20.35
CA THR A 391 13.28 17.75 -18.97
C THR A 391 11.97 17.83 -18.20
N VAL A 392 11.93 17.20 -17.03
CA VAL A 392 10.70 17.06 -16.24
C VAL A 392 10.72 18.09 -15.12
N SER A 393 9.67 18.92 -15.05
CA SER A 393 9.46 19.93 -14.02
C SER A 393 8.65 19.39 -12.84
N ASP A 394 8.53 20.19 -11.78
CA ASP A 394 7.65 19.87 -10.64
C ASP A 394 6.16 19.82 -11.07
N ASP A 395 5.74 20.68 -12.02
CA ASP A 395 4.37 20.69 -12.53
C ASP A 395 4.09 19.43 -13.37
N ASP A 396 5.06 18.97 -14.16
CA ASP A 396 4.95 17.70 -14.89
C ASP A 396 4.71 16.54 -13.90
N VAL A 397 5.48 16.50 -12.80
CA VAL A 397 5.31 15.48 -11.76
C VAL A 397 3.93 15.58 -11.10
N ALA A 398 3.45 16.78 -10.80
CA ALA A 398 2.13 16.97 -10.19
C ALA A 398 1.00 16.43 -11.09
N ILE A 399 1.05 16.74 -12.40
CA ILE A 399 0.06 16.25 -13.37
C ILE A 399 0.19 14.74 -13.59
N MET A 400 1.41 14.21 -13.68
CA MET A 400 1.62 12.76 -13.79
C MET A 400 1.04 12.03 -12.58
N ARG A 401 1.21 12.56 -11.36
CA ARG A 401 0.58 12.00 -10.14
C ARG A 401 -0.93 12.07 -10.19
N LEU A 402 -1.49 13.21 -10.61
CA LEU A 402 -2.94 13.38 -10.78
C LEU A 402 -3.50 12.34 -11.76
N ARG A 403 -2.82 12.12 -12.89
CA ARG A 403 -3.27 11.14 -13.89
C ARG A 403 -3.10 9.70 -13.46
N ILE A 404 -2.05 9.35 -12.71
CA ILE A 404 -1.94 8.03 -12.08
C ILE A 404 -3.11 7.84 -11.11
N MET A 405 -3.41 8.82 -10.26
CA MET A 405 -4.55 8.75 -9.34
C MET A 405 -5.87 8.55 -10.10
N TRP A 406 -6.09 9.34 -11.16
CA TRP A 406 -7.27 9.24 -12.00
C TRP A 406 -7.40 7.85 -12.61
N MET A 407 -6.34 7.34 -13.25
CA MET A 407 -6.34 6.02 -13.88
C MET A 407 -6.67 4.89 -12.92
N MET A 408 -6.25 4.99 -11.65
CA MET A 408 -6.51 3.97 -10.64
C MET A 408 -7.91 4.08 -10.04
N LEU A 409 -8.39 5.31 -9.75
CA LEU A 409 -9.69 5.55 -9.11
C LEU A 409 -10.88 5.47 -10.07
N MET A 410 -10.65 5.62 -11.37
CA MET A 410 -11.70 5.44 -12.38
C MET A 410 -11.90 3.98 -12.81
N GLN A 411 -11.08 3.05 -12.30
CA GLN A 411 -11.33 1.63 -12.50
C GLN A 411 -12.65 1.22 -11.83
N PRO A 412 -13.34 0.18 -12.34
CA PRO A 412 -14.55 -0.33 -11.71
C PRO A 412 -14.36 -0.64 -10.23
N GLU A 413 -15.18 -0.01 -9.38
CA GLU A 413 -15.26 -0.36 -7.97
C GLU A 413 -16.05 -1.66 -7.82
N VAL A 414 -15.41 -2.68 -7.25
CA VAL A 414 -16.01 -4.02 -7.10
C VAL A 414 -16.52 -4.25 -5.68
N SER A 415 -16.07 -3.43 -4.74
CA SER A 415 -16.57 -3.47 -3.38
C SER A 415 -16.96 -2.09 -2.89
N THR A 416 -18.26 -1.86 -2.79
CA THR A 416 -18.87 -1.08 -1.72
C THR A 416 -20.29 -1.66 -1.51
N VAL A 417 -20.69 -1.86 -0.24
CA VAL A 417 -22.09 -2.14 0.13
C VAL A 417 -22.68 -3.50 -0.35
N ALA A 418 -21.92 -4.58 -0.44
CA ALA A 418 -22.50 -5.92 -0.67
C ALA A 418 -23.06 -6.55 0.63
N ASN A 419 -24.26 -6.09 1.01
CA ASN A 419 -25.29 -6.66 1.91
C ASN A 419 -24.98 -7.05 3.37
N GLN A 420 -23.76 -7.45 3.75
CA GLN A 420 -23.46 -7.87 5.14
C GLN A 420 -22.77 -6.76 5.94
N VAL A 421 -21.73 -6.15 5.37
CA VAL A 421 -20.93 -5.10 6.05
C VAL A 421 -21.72 -3.81 6.19
N ALA A 422 -22.53 -3.44 5.19
CA ALA A 422 -23.36 -2.22 5.23
C ALA A 422 -24.32 -2.20 6.44
N LYS A 423 -24.98 -3.33 6.74
CA LYS A 423 -25.88 -3.42 7.90
C LYS A 423 -25.14 -3.30 9.23
N THR A 424 -23.94 -3.86 9.32
CA THR A 424 -23.08 -3.72 10.51
C THR A 424 -22.60 -2.29 10.67
N VAL A 425 -22.21 -1.63 9.57
CA VAL A 425 -21.82 -0.22 9.54
C VAL A 425 -22.98 0.66 9.99
N ASP A 426 -24.17 0.54 9.38
CA ASP A 426 -25.37 1.31 9.73
C ASP A 426 -25.77 1.12 11.20
N ALA A 427 -25.76 -0.12 11.69
CA ALA A 427 -26.09 -0.40 13.09
C ALA A 427 -25.05 0.20 14.05
N THR A 428 -23.78 0.24 13.65
CA THR A 428 -22.70 0.87 14.44
C THR A 428 -22.84 2.38 14.40
N ASP A 429 -23.20 2.95 13.26
CA ASP A 429 -23.43 4.37 13.06
C ASP A 429 -24.52 4.89 14.00
N LEU A 430 -25.66 4.19 14.08
CA LEU A 430 -26.74 4.51 15.01
C LEU A 430 -26.30 4.47 16.49
N GLU A 431 -25.45 3.50 16.86
CA GLU A 431 -24.93 3.37 18.22
C GLU A 431 -23.92 4.45 18.55
N LEU A 432 -23.00 4.77 17.62
CA LEU A 432 -22.04 5.85 17.75
C LEU A 432 -22.75 7.20 17.89
N MET A 433 -23.76 7.46 17.07
CA MET A 433 -24.60 8.67 17.14
C MET A 433 -25.31 8.80 18.49
N ALA A 434 -25.77 7.69 19.08
CA ALA A 434 -26.37 7.70 20.42
C ALA A 434 -25.34 7.94 21.54
N THR A 435 -24.08 7.58 21.31
CA THR A 435 -23.00 7.67 22.32
C THR A 435 -22.30 9.03 22.31
N VAL A 436 -22.29 9.73 21.18
CA VAL A 436 -21.57 11.02 20.98
C VAL A 436 -22.43 12.24 21.35
N THR A 437 -23.71 12.05 21.68
CA THR A 437 -24.59 13.11 22.22
C THR A 437 -24.35 13.47 23.71
N LEU A 438 -23.09 13.58 24.15
CA LEU A 438 -22.74 14.07 25.49
C LEU A 438 -21.72 15.22 25.46
#